data_AF-A0A317J5P5-F1
#
_entry.id   AF-A0A317J5P5-F1
#
_cell.length_a   1.000
_cell.length_b   1.000
_cell.length_c   1.000
_cell.angle_alpha   90.00
_cell.angle_beta   90.00
_cell.angle_gamma   90.00
#
_symmetry.space_group_name_H-M   'P 1'
#
loop_
_entity.id
_entity.type
_entity.pdbx_description
1 polymer ?
#
loop_
_entity_poly.entity_id
_entity_poly.type
_entity_poly.pdbx_seq_one_letter_code
_entity_poly.pdbx_strand_id
1 'polypeptide(L)'
;APFPDGSFRIVATIDNAPEHPSLQDVQALVDARGPEARGSVVREVIWSSRFRVHHRLAKSYRSGRFFLMGDAAHVHSPAGGQGMNTGLVDAVFLGRSLASVVRGERPESALDAYEQMRRPAAAQVLQLAGMLTRIATMRSASQRAVRNAVLSLFRVLPPARRKLLMNLSGLGRKSLAVVPGRV
;
A
#
# COMPACT_ATOMS: atom_id res chain seq x y z
N ALA A 1 -5.84 -13.99 -12.74
CA ALA A 1 -5.36 -15.38 -12.73
C ALA A 1 -5.92 -16.05 -11.47
N PRO A 2 -6.38 -17.31 -11.56
CA PRO A 2 -6.84 -18.04 -10.39
C PRO A 2 -5.68 -18.32 -9.42
N PHE A 3 -6.01 -18.59 -8.18
CA PHE A 3 -5.12 -19.20 -7.20
C PHE A 3 -4.88 -20.69 -7.54
N PRO A 4 -3.88 -21.35 -6.94
CA PRO A 4 -3.57 -22.77 -7.22
C PRO A 4 -4.72 -23.74 -6.98
N ASP A 5 -5.63 -23.41 -6.07
CA ASP A 5 -6.85 -24.17 -5.75
C ASP A 5 -8.02 -23.90 -6.72
N GLY A 6 -7.79 -23.10 -7.76
CA GLY A 6 -8.81 -22.71 -8.73
C GLY A 6 -9.73 -21.59 -8.26
N SER A 7 -9.53 -21.05 -7.05
CA SER A 7 -10.31 -19.92 -6.55
C SER A 7 -9.87 -18.59 -7.17
N PHE A 8 -10.71 -17.56 -7.07
CA PHE A 8 -10.46 -16.24 -7.66
C PHE A 8 -10.54 -15.15 -6.61
N ARG A 9 -9.65 -14.15 -6.70
CA ARG A 9 -9.76 -12.90 -5.94
C ARG A 9 -10.44 -11.83 -6.78
N ILE A 10 -11.59 -11.36 -6.30
CA ILE A 10 -12.31 -10.24 -6.90
C ILE A 10 -12.06 -8.99 -6.05
N VAL A 11 -11.66 -7.89 -6.69
CA VAL A 11 -11.50 -6.57 -6.06
C VAL A 11 -12.27 -5.57 -6.89
N ALA A 12 -13.23 -4.88 -6.28
CA ALA A 12 -14.07 -3.91 -6.95
C ALA A 12 -14.26 -2.66 -6.10
N THR A 13 -14.28 -1.50 -6.75
CA THR A 13 -14.68 -0.24 -6.11
C THR A 13 -16.19 -0.09 -6.23
N ILE A 14 -16.86 0.10 -5.11
CA ILE A 14 -18.31 0.35 -5.00
C ILE A 14 -18.54 1.53 -4.06
N ASP A 15 -19.54 2.35 -4.35
CA ASP A 15 -19.80 3.57 -3.59
C ASP A 15 -20.37 3.24 -2.19
N ASN A 16 -21.29 2.27 -2.11
CA ASN A 16 -21.86 1.77 -0.86
C ASN A 16 -21.62 0.26 -0.77
N ALA A 17 -20.51 -0.13 -0.11
CA ALA A 17 -20.20 -1.52 0.13
C ALA A 17 -20.97 -2.07 1.34
N PRO A 18 -21.64 -3.23 1.24
CA PRO A 18 -22.15 -3.92 2.41
C PRO A 18 -21.00 -4.30 3.35
N GLU A 19 -21.28 -4.37 4.65
CA GLU A 19 -20.26 -4.69 5.65
C GLU A 19 -19.68 -6.09 5.49
N HIS A 20 -20.54 -7.04 5.16
CA HIS A 20 -20.17 -8.40 4.83
C HIS A 20 -20.71 -8.70 3.43
N PRO A 21 -19.90 -8.52 2.37
CA PRO A 21 -20.34 -8.82 1.01
C PRO A 21 -20.77 -10.28 0.88
N SER A 22 -22.01 -10.47 0.43
CA SER A 22 -22.62 -11.78 0.22
C SER A 22 -22.25 -12.36 -1.15
N LEU A 23 -22.60 -13.63 -1.38
CA LEU A 23 -22.49 -14.26 -2.70
C LEU A 23 -23.27 -13.47 -3.75
N GLN A 24 -24.47 -12.98 -3.42
CA GLN A 24 -25.31 -12.21 -4.34
C GLN A 24 -24.65 -10.88 -4.73
N ASP A 25 -24.01 -10.18 -3.78
CA ASP A 25 -23.30 -8.93 -4.05
C ASP A 25 -22.13 -9.16 -5.02
N VAL A 26 -21.39 -10.25 -4.83
CA VAL A 26 -20.26 -10.62 -5.69
C VAL A 26 -20.75 -11.06 -7.07
N GLN A 27 -21.83 -11.86 -7.14
CA GLN A 27 -22.45 -12.25 -8.40
C GLN A 27 -22.89 -11.03 -9.20
N ALA A 28 -23.59 -10.07 -8.57
CA ALA A 28 -24.02 -8.84 -9.24
C ALA A 28 -22.84 -8.02 -9.78
N LEU A 29 -21.69 -8.01 -9.08
CA LEU A 29 -20.47 -7.38 -9.57
C LEU A 29 -19.88 -8.10 -10.78
N VAL A 30 -19.87 -9.43 -10.77
CA VAL A 30 -19.40 -10.24 -11.89
C VAL A 30 -20.32 -10.09 -13.11
N ASP A 31 -21.63 -10.07 -12.91
CA ASP A 31 -22.60 -9.85 -13.99
C ASP A 31 -22.44 -8.44 -14.59
N ALA A 32 -22.25 -7.43 -13.75
CA ALA A 32 -22.16 -6.05 -14.23
C ALA A 32 -20.80 -5.70 -14.87
N ARG A 33 -19.70 -6.34 -14.45
CA ARG A 33 -18.33 -5.90 -14.77
C ARG A 33 -17.40 -7.01 -15.26
N GLY A 34 -17.86 -8.26 -15.25
CA GLY A 34 -17.09 -9.41 -15.65
C GLY A 34 -16.83 -9.43 -17.17
N PRO A 35 -15.78 -10.14 -17.60
CA PRO A 35 -15.43 -10.27 -19.02
C PRO A 35 -16.53 -10.97 -19.83
N GLU A 36 -17.28 -11.86 -19.18
CA GLU A 36 -18.43 -12.58 -19.73
C GLU A 36 -19.65 -12.26 -18.85
N ALA A 37 -20.13 -11.02 -18.94
CA ALA A 37 -21.14 -10.38 -18.10
C ALA A 37 -22.45 -11.19 -17.81
N ARG A 38 -22.63 -12.39 -18.39
CA ARG A 38 -23.76 -13.30 -18.14
C ARG A 38 -23.43 -14.80 -18.14
N GLY A 39 -22.14 -15.18 -18.14
CA GLY A 39 -21.72 -16.60 -18.22
C GLY A 39 -21.09 -17.15 -16.94
N SER A 40 -20.53 -16.27 -16.10
CA SER A 40 -19.81 -16.67 -14.89
C SER A 40 -20.74 -16.83 -13.69
N VAL A 41 -20.71 -17.99 -13.04
CA VAL A 41 -21.49 -18.26 -11.82
C VAL A 41 -20.55 -18.35 -10.61
N VAL A 42 -20.79 -17.48 -9.62
CA VAL A 42 -20.12 -17.51 -8.31
C VAL A 42 -20.78 -18.60 -7.48
N ARG A 43 -20.05 -19.70 -7.23
CA ARG A 43 -20.56 -20.85 -6.48
C ARG A 43 -20.46 -20.68 -4.97
N GLU A 44 -19.40 -20.02 -4.52
CA GLU A 44 -19.05 -19.90 -3.11
C GLU A 44 -18.25 -18.61 -2.86
N VAL A 45 -18.40 -18.03 -1.67
CA VAL A 45 -17.55 -16.96 -1.17
C VAL A 45 -16.79 -17.50 0.05
N ILE A 46 -15.52 -17.86 -0.16
CA ILE A 46 -14.63 -18.38 0.90
C ILE A 46 -14.36 -17.30 1.95
N TRP A 47 -14.20 -16.05 1.51
CA TRP A 47 -13.96 -14.89 2.38
C TRP A 47 -14.37 -13.60 1.68
N SER A 48 -14.97 -12.67 2.43
CA SER A 48 -15.28 -11.34 1.94
C SER A 48 -15.02 -10.27 3.00
N SER A 49 -14.69 -9.07 2.53
CA SER A 49 -14.48 -7.91 3.37
C SER A 49 -14.67 -6.63 2.57
N ARG A 50 -15.21 -5.59 3.21
CA ARG A 50 -15.11 -4.22 2.72
C ARG A 50 -13.92 -3.53 3.37
N PHE A 51 -13.25 -2.67 2.61
CA PHE A 51 -12.29 -1.73 3.17
C PHE A 51 -12.50 -0.36 2.56
N ARG A 52 -12.35 0.67 3.39
CA ARG A 52 -12.36 2.06 2.93
C ARG A 52 -10.93 2.53 2.76
N VAL A 53 -10.64 3.12 1.61
CA VAL A 53 -9.33 3.72 1.36
C VAL A 53 -9.21 4.98 2.20
N HIS A 54 -8.39 4.92 3.25
CA HIS A 54 -7.97 6.07 4.02
C HIS A 54 -6.53 6.42 3.65
N HIS A 55 -6.21 7.70 3.58
CA HIS A 55 -4.83 8.20 3.51
C HIS A 55 -4.57 9.01 4.77
N ARG A 56 -3.92 8.39 5.76
CA ARG A 56 -3.66 8.99 7.07
C ARG A 56 -2.26 8.68 7.53
N LEU A 57 -1.63 9.66 8.16
CA LEU A 57 -0.29 9.58 8.72
C LEU A 57 -0.33 10.18 10.13
N ALA A 58 0.10 9.42 11.13
CA ALA A 58 0.12 9.85 12.52
C ALA A 58 1.03 11.08 12.68
N LYS A 59 0.54 12.12 13.39
CA LYS A 59 1.24 13.40 13.55
C LYS A 59 2.65 13.23 14.15
N SER A 60 2.82 12.29 15.06
CA SER A 60 4.10 11.87 15.60
C SER A 60 4.11 10.35 15.75
N TYR A 61 5.29 9.75 15.62
CA TYR A 61 5.55 8.34 15.77
C TYR A 61 6.07 8.00 17.18
N ARG A 62 6.46 9.00 17.97
CA ARG A 62 7.02 8.84 19.31
C ARG A 62 6.41 9.85 20.29
N SER A 63 5.99 9.35 21.44
CA SER A 63 5.66 10.18 22.61
C SER A 63 6.33 9.58 23.84
N GLY A 64 7.48 10.14 24.24
CA GLY A 64 8.30 9.57 25.30
C GLY A 64 8.71 8.12 25.00
N ARG A 65 8.16 7.17 25.77
CA ARG A 65 8.40 5.72 25.65
C ARG A 65 7.37 4.99 24.78
N PHE A 66 6.38 5.70 24.25
CA PHE A 66 5.34 5.14 23.38
C PHE A 66 5.70 5.36 21.90
N PHE A 67 5.52 4.32 21.09
CA PHE A 67 5.85 4.33 19.67
C PHE A 67 4.69 3.81 18.82
N LEU A 68 4.51 4.39 17.63
CA LEU A 68 3.60 3.91 16.61
C LEU A 68 4.40 3.36 15.42
N MET A 69 3.95 2.25 14.83
CA MET A 69 4.53 1.66 13.62
C MET A 69 3.46 0.96 12.78
N GLY A 70 3.76 0.70 11.50
CA GLY A 70 2.82 0.03 10.59
C GLY A 70 1.48 0.75 10.50
N ASP A 71 0.38 -0.02 10.43
CA ASP A 71 -0.97 0.52 10.26
C ASP A 71 -1.43 1.44 11.41
N ALA A 72 -0.82 1.32 12.61
CA ALA A 72 -1.08 2.24 13.72
C ALA A 72 -0.48 3.64 13.46
N ALA A 73 0.57 3.73 12.64
CA ALA A 73 1.25 4.97 12.28
C ALA A 73 0.82 5.52 10.93
N HIS A 74 0.48 4.67 9.97
CA HIS A 74 0.12 5.09 8.61
C HIS A 74 -0.85 4.11 7.96
N VAL A 75 -1.90 4.64 7.32
CA VAL A 75 -2.86 3.85 6.54
C VAL A 75 -3.00 4.50 5.18
N HIS A 76 -2.94 3.68 4.12
CA HIS A 76 -3.02 4.16 2.75
C HIS A 76 -3.74 3.15 1.84
N SER A 77 -4.03 3.56 0.60
CA SER A 77 -4.55 2.63 -0.41
C SER A 77 -3.64 1.41 -0.59
N PRO A 78 -4.18 0.19 -0.75
CA PRO A 78 -3.37 -0.99 -1.03
C PRO A 78 -2.67 -0.94 -2.40
N ALA A 79 -2.96 0.06 -3.23
CA ALA A 79 -2.31 0.26 -4.51
C ALA A 79 -0.77 0.27 -4.37
N GLY A 80 -0.10 -0.63 -5.08
CA GLY A 80 1.34 -0.82 -5.02
C GLY A 80 1.84 -1.78 -3.93
N GLY A 81 0.96 -2.32 -3.07
CA GLY A 81 1.28 -3.42 -2.16
C GLY A 81 2.29 -3.08 -1.05
N GLN A 82 2.39 -1.81 -0.63
CA GLN A 82 3.49 -1.34 0.22
C GLN A 82 3.20 -1.28 1.73
N GLY A 83 1.95 -1.46 2.17
CA GLY A 83 1.57 -1.25 3.58
C GLY A 83 2.34 -2.14 4.55
N MET A 84 2.14 -3.46 4.43
CA MET A 84 2.86 -4.46 5.24
C MET A 84 4.38 -4.31 5.13
N ASN A 85 4.90 -4.09 3.92
CA ASN A 85 6.34 -3.91 3.69
C ASN A 85 6.90 -2.69 4.44
N THR A 86 6.16 -1.57 4.46
CA THR A 86 6.56 -0.36 5.19
C THR A 86 6.56 -0.62 6.69
N GLY A 87 5.53 -1.30 7.21
CA GLY A 87 5.45 -1.68 8.62
C GLY A 87 6.58 -2.63 9.07
N LEU A 88 6.98 -3.59 8.24
CA LEU A 88 8.13 -4.46 8.53
C LEU A 88 9.44 -3.67 8.64
N VAL A 89 9.65 -2.70 7.74
CA VAL A 89 10.84 -1.84 7.80
C VAL A 89 10.80 -0.96 9.05
N ASP A 90 9.63 -0.44 9.43
CA ASP A 90 9.45 0.30 10.67
C ASP A 90 9.82 -0.55 11.89
N ALA A 91 9.34 -1.79 11.95
CA ALA A 91 9.62 -2.73 13.03
C ALA A 91 11.12 -3.04 13.16
N VAL A 92 11.80 -3.32 12.04
CA VAL A 92 13.24 -3.59 12.03
C VAL A 92 14.04 -2.36 12.44
N PHE A 93 13.68 -1.17 11.95
CA PHE A 93 14.35 0.08 12.31
C PHE A 93 14.16 0.37 13.80
N LEU A 94 12.92 0.39 14.27
CA LEU A 94 12.58 0.72 15.65
C LEU A 94 13.18 -0.30 16.62
N GLY A 95 13.05 -1.60 16.34
CA GLY A 95 13.61 -2.67 17.16
C GLY A 95 15.13 -2.54 17.32
N ARG A 96 15.86 -2.24 16.24
CA ARG A 96 17.32 -2.01 16.30
C ARG A 96 17.67 -0.78 17.12
N SER A 97 16.95 0.33 16.92
CA SER A 97 17.18 1.58 17.66
C SER A 97 16.90 1.40 19.16
N LEU A 98 15.76 0.79 19.52
CA LEU A 98 15.40 0.46 20.90
C LEU A 98 16.46 -0.44 21.55
N ALA A 99 16.87 -1.50 20.86
CA ALA A 99 17.87 -2.43 21.37
C ALA A 99 19.21 -1.74 21.68
N SER A 100 19.63 -0.76 20.86
CA SER A 100 20.87 0.00 21.11
C SER A 100 20.78 0.90 22.35
N VAL A 101 19.61 1.49 22.62
CA VAL A 101 19.40 2.33 23.81
C VAL A 101 19.28 1.48 25.06
N VAL A 102 18.53 0.38 25.01
CA VAL A 102 18.36 -0.54 26.16
C VAL A 102 19.68 -1.14 26.61
N ARG A 103 20.61 -1.42 25.67
CA ARG A 103 21.96 -1.91 25.99
C ARG A 103 22.95 -0.81 26.41
N GLY A 104 22.54 0.46 26.43
CA GLY A 104 23.43 1.58 26.75
C GLY A 104 24.43 1.95 25.66
N GLU A 105 24.28 1.43 24.44
CA GLU A 105 25.17 1.73 23.30
C GLU A 105 24.94 3.13 22.75
N ARG A 106 23.72 3.67 22.92
CA ARG A 106 23.32 4.98 22.41
C ARG A 106 22.40 5.71 23.40
N PRO A 107 22.41 7.05 23.41
CA PRO A 107 21.47 7.82 24.23
C PRO A 107 20.03 7.68 23.72
N GLU A 108 19.05 7.96 24.59
CA GLU A 108 17.62 7.90 24.27
C GLU A 108 17.21 8.84 23.11
N SER A 109 17.94 9.94 22.89
CA SER A 109 17.74 10.84 21.74
C SER A 109 18.02 10.17 20.40
N ALA A 110 18.78 9.06 20.36
CA ALA A 110 18.98 8.30 19.13
C ALA A 110 17.68 7.69 18.58
N LEU A 111 16.64 7.53 19.41
CA LEU A 111 15.33 7.02 18.97
C LEU A 111 14.56 8.06 18.13
N ASP A 112 14.91 9.34 18.19
CA ASP A 112 14.26 10.39 17.37
C ASP A 112 14.50 10.17 15.87
N ALA A 113 15.59 9.49 15.52
CA ALA A 113 15.88 9.07 14.15
C ALA A 113 14.77 8.16 13.57
N TYR A 114 14.02 7.44 14.41
CA TYR A 114 12.91 6.61 13.94
C TYR A 114 11.83 7.46 13.26
N GLU A 115 11.32 8.50 13.93
CA GLU A 115 10.33 9.38 13.33
C GLU A 115 10.91 10.14 12.13
N GLN A 116 12.11 10.71 12.29
CA GLN A 116 12.77 11.53 11.27
C GLN A 116 12.99 10.76 9.95
N MET A 117 13.22 9.45 10.02
CA MET A 117 13.48 8.63 8.83
C MET A 117 12.22 7.93 8.32
N ARG A 118 11.41 7.37 9.22
CA ARG A 118 10.30 6.47 8.85
C ARG A 118 9.02 7.21 8.49
N ARG A 119 8.74 8.37 9.10
CA ARG A 119 7.57 9.16 8.75
C ARG A 119 7.66 9.73 7.32
N PRO A 120 8.80 10.30 6.86
CA PRO A 120 8.95 10.69 5.46
C PRO A 120 8.85 9.50 4.48
N ALA A 121 9.36 8.33 4.85
CA ALA A 121 9.25 7.14 4.03
C ALA A 121 7.78 6.73 3.83
N ALA A 122 6.99 6.69 4.91
CA ALA A 122 5.56 6.43 4.84
C ALA A 122 4.82 7.50 4.02
N ALA A 123 5.15 8.77 4.18
CA ALA A 123 4.55 9.85 3.38
C ALA A 123 4.77 9.65 1.86
N GLN A 124 5.96 9.22 1.44
CA GLN A 124 6.25 8.90 0.04
C GLN A 124 5.46 7.68 -0.47
N VAL A 125 5.20 6.70 0.39
CA VAL A 125 4.34 5.55 0.07
C VAL A 125 2.89 6.01 -0.11
N LEU A 126 2.37 6.83 0.80
CA LEU A 126 1.03 7.42 0.73
C LEU A 126 0.82 8.19 -0.59
N GLN A 127 1.78 9.02 -0.97
CA GLN A 127 1.73 9.79 -2.22
C GLN A 127 1.68 8.89 -3.45
N LEU A 128 2.55 7.87 -3.51
CA LEU A 128 2.58 6.91 -4.62
C LEU A 128 1.27 6.11 -4.70
N ALA A 129 0.83 5.54 -3.58
CA ALA A 129 -0.40 4.76 -3.51
C ALA A 129 -1.62 5.59 -3.91
N GLY A 130 -1.69 6.86 -3.47
CA GLY A 130 -2.76 7.77 -3.83
C GLY A 130 -2.79 8.13 -5.31
N MET A 131 -1.62 8.36 -5.91
CA MET A 131 -1.50 8.58 -7.36
C MET A 131 -1.97 7.35 -8.15
N LEU A 132 -1.50 6.14 -7.79
CA LEU A 132 -1.89 4.90 -8.46
C LEU A 132 -3.39 4.65 -8.36
N THR A 133 -3.98 4.89 -7.19
CA THR A 133 -5.41 4.74 -6.96
C THR A 133 -6.21 5.69 -7.85
N ARG A 134 -5.82 6.97 -7.89
CA ARG A 134 -6.49 7.98 -8.72
C ARG A 134 -6.48 7.60 -10.21
N ILE A 135 -5.36 7.05 -10.70
CA ILE A 135 -5.22 6.57 -12.07
C ILE A 135 -6.10 5.34 -12.34
N ALA A 136 -6.18 4.42 -11.39
CA ALA A 136 -6.96 3.19 -11.50
C ALA A 136 -8.48 3.44 -11.47
N THR A 137 -8.93 4.41 -10.67
CA THR A 137 -10.37 4.70 -10.45
C THR A 137 -10.94 5.78 -11.37
N MET A 138 -10.25 6.18 -12.44
CA MET A 138 -10.72 7.20 -13.39
C MET A 138 -12.02 6.77 -14.10
N ARG A 139 -13.09 7.57 -13.97
CA ARG A 139 -14.41 7.30 -14.55
C ARG A 139 -14.62 7.93 -15.94
N SER A 140 -13.97 9.05 -16.25
CA SER A 140 -14.15 9.75 -17.53
C SER A 140 -13.46 9.04 -18.70
N ALA A 141 -14.16 8.94 -19.84
CA ALA A 141 -13.63 8.31 -21.05
C ALA A 141 -12.41 9.05 -21.62
N SER A 142 -12.42 10.38 -21.64
CA SER A 142 -11.29 11.20 -22.10
C SER A 142 -10.07 11.03 -21.19
N GLN A 143 -10.27 10.99 -19.87
CA GLN A 143 -9.18 10.74 -18.91
C GLN A 143 -8.58 9.34 -19.09
N ARG A 144 -9.40 8.31 -19.36
CA ARG A 144 -8.90 6.96 -19.66
C ARG A 144 -8.09 6.92 -20.94
N ALA A 145 -8.50 7.63 -21.99
CA ALA A 145 -7.75 7.71 -23.25
C ALA A 145 -6.37 8.35 -23.04
N VAL A 146 -6.32 9.50 -22.35
CA VAL A 146 -5.06 10.17 -21.99
C VAL A 146 -4.17 9.25 -21.15
N ARG A 147 -4.72 8.62 -20.11
CA ARG A 147 -3.99 7.65 -19.28
C ARG A 147 -3.38 6.54 -20.13
N ASN A 148 -4.16 5.94 -21.02
CA ASN A 148 -3.69 4.81 -21.84
C ASN A 148 -2.57 5.26 -22.80
N ALA A 149 -2.66 6.47 -23.37
CA ALA A 149 -1.61 7.05 -24.20
C ALA A 149 -0.32 7.37 -23.40
N VAL A 150 -0.45 7.89 -22.18
CA VAL A 150 0.71 8.10 -21.30
C VAL A 150 1.35 6.77 -20.89
N LEU A 151 0.54 5.76 -20.56
CA LEU A 151 1.03 4.43 -20.19
C LEU A 151 1.71 3.70 -21.37
N SER A 152 1.26 3.92 -22.60
CA SER A 152 1.93 3.36 -23.78
C SER A 152 3.31 3.98 -23.98
N LEU A 153 3.46 5.29 -23.74
CA LEU A 153 4.75 5.99 -23.78
C LEU A 153 5.70 5.53 -22.65
N PHE A 154 5.17 5.16 -21.49
CA PHE A 154 5.97 4.58 -20.40
C PHE A 154 6.68 3.28 -20.78
N ARG A 155 6.21 2.56 -21.82
CA ARG A 155 6.87 1.33 -22.32
C ARG A 155 8.21 1.62 -22.99
N VAL A 156 8.39 2.82 -23.54
CA VAL A 156 9.58 3.21 -24.32
C VAL A 156 10.57 4.08 -23.54
N LEU A 157 10.32 4.34 -22.25
CA LEU A 157 11.19 5.14 -21.37
C LEU A 157 11.78 4.28 -20.23
N PRO A 158 12.88 3.52 -20.48
CA PRO A 158 13.55 2.68 -19.48
C PRO A 158 13.85 3.35 -18.13
N PRO A 159 14.38 4.60 -18.05
CA PRO A 159 14.69 5.21 -16.76
C PRO A 159 13.44 5.51 -15.92
N ALA A 160 12.33 5.90 -16.56
CA ALA A 160 11.06 6.16 -15.87
C ALA A 160 10.46 4.87 -15.30
N ARG A 161 10.48 3.79 -16.08
CA ARG A 161 10.07 2.45 -15.63
C ARG A 161 10.90 1.97 -14.45
N ARG A 162 12.23 2.09 -14.54
CA ARG A 162 13.14 1.71 -13.45
C ARG A 162 12.83 2.48 -12.17
N LYS A 163 12.66 3.80 -12.26
CA LYS A 163 12.30 4.64 -11.09
C LYS A 163 11.00 4.19 -10.43
N LEU A 164 9.97 3.90 -11.23
CA LEU A 164 8.69 3.38 -10.72
C LEU A 164 8.87 2.02 -10.02
N LEU A 165 9.59 1.08 -10.63
CA LEU A 165 9.84 -0.24 -10.06
C LEU A 165 10.63 -0.15 -8.75
N MET A 166 11.66 0.71 -8.69
CA MET A 166 12.42 0.95 -7.46
C MET A 166 11.54 1.52 -6.34
N ASN A 167 10.61 2.41 -6.68
CA ASN A 167 9.67 2.96 -5.70
C ASN A 167 8.63 1.93 -5.27
N LEU A 168 8.12 1.08 -6.17
CA LEU A 168 7.17 0.00 -5.87
C LEU A 168 7.79 -1.12 -5.03
N SER A 169 9.05 -1.47 -5.30
CA SER A 169 9.80 -2.45 -4.49
C SER A 169 10.26 -1.90 -3.15
N GLY A 170 10.18 -0.58 -2.94
CA GLY A 170 10.68 0.10 -1.75
C GLY A 170 12.17 0.40 -1.77
N LEU A 171 12.93 -0.15 -2.73
CA LEU A 171 14.37 0.08 -2.86
C LEU A 171 14.75 1.54 -3.15
N GLY A 172 13.86 2.30 -3.78
CA GLY A 172 14.01 3.75 -3.98
C GLY A 172 14.08 4.55 -2.68
N ARG A 173 13.70 3.94 -1.54
CA ARG A 173 13.69 4.57 -0.21
C ARG A 173 14.70 3.94 0.74
N LYS A 174 15.70 3.22 0.22
CA LYS A 174 16.72 2.52 1.03
C LYS A 174 17.39 3.42 2.06
N SER A 175 17.70 4.67 1.70
CA SER A 175 18.33 5.64 2.63
C SER A 175 17.49 5.91 3.88
N LEU A 176 16.16 5.82 3.77
CA LEU A 176 15.22 6.01 4.88
C LEU A 176 14.95 4.73 5.68
N ALA A 177 15.57 3.61 5.31
CA ALA A 177 15.40 2.31 5.97
C ALA A 177 16.58 1.92 6.87
N VAL A 178 17.67 2.70 6.88
CA VAL A 178 18.90 2.40 7.62
C VAL A 178 18.99 3.25 8.88
N VAL A 179 19.26 2.60 10.01
CA VAL A 179 19.51 3.29 11.29
C VAL A 179 20.84 4.03 11.18
N PRO A 180 20.88 5.37 11.39
CA PRO A 180 22.11 6.15 11.27
C PRO A 180 23.23 5.63 12.18
N GLY A 181 24.47 5.53 11.68
CA GLY A 181 25.63 5.12 12.47
C GLY A 181 25.89 3.61 12.56
N ARG A 182 25.21 2.80 11.74
CA ARG A 182 25.61 1.41 11.46
C ARG A 182 26.02 1.27 9.99
N VAL A 183 27.20 0.70 9.75
CA VAL A 183 27.62 0.11 8.46
C VAL A 183 27.13 -1.33 8.42
#